data_AF-A0A2A4KQR0-F1
#
_entry.id   AF-A0A2A4KQR0-F1
#
_cell.length_a   1.000
_cell.length_b   1.000
_cell.length_c   1.000
_cell.angle_alpha   90.00
_cell.angle_beta   90.00
_cell.angle_gamma   90.00
#
_symmetry.space_group_name_H-M   'P 1'
#
loop_
_entity.id
_entity.type
_entity.pdbx_description
1 polymer ?
#
loop_
_entity_poly.entity_id
_entity_poly.type
_entity_poly.pdbx_seq_one_letter_code
_entity_poly.pdbx_strand_id
1 'polypeptide(L)'
;MGWSSSSRRDRLPANWPQIRARVLRRDRNQCTARNQYGVRCPEIATDVDHIKPGDDHREANLQSLCGWHHRVKSSREGAVASAAVRRRNARRFRRTEDHPGLL
;
A
#
# COMPACT_ATOMS: atom_id res chain seq x y z
N MET A 1 -0.43 21.48 12.53
CA MET A 1 0.28 20.33 13.13
C MET A 1 -0.43 19.06 12.67
N GLY A 2 0.23 18.19 11.91
CA GLY A 2 -0.45 17.02 11.35
C GLY A 2 0.53 16.01 10.76
N TRP A 3 1.66 15.80 11.42
CA TRP A 3 2.60 14.74 11.05
C TRP A 3 2.54 13.68 12.15
N SER A 4 2.33 12.41 11.76
CA SER A 4 2.37 11.21 12.59
C SER A 4 1.09 10.73 13.32
N SER A 5 0.05 10.32 12.60
CA SER A 5 -0.89 9.31 13.16
C SER A 5 -1.37 8.30 12.13
N SER A 6 -0.43 7.56 11.55
CA SER A 6 -0.78 6.31 10.86
C SER A 6 -0.82 5.19 11.89
N SER A 7 -2.01 4.84 12.39
CA SER A 7 -2.23 3.68 13.30
C SER A 7 -1.94 2.33 12.65
N ARG A 8 -1.48 2.31 11.40
CA ARG A 8 -1.14 1.09 10.66
C ARG A 8 -0.07 0.25 11.35
N ARG A 9 0.89 0.89 12.04
CA ARG A 9 1.89 0.15 12.83
C ARG A 9 1.26 -0.57 14.03
N ASP A 10 0.25 0.04 14.64
CA ASP A 10 -0.44 -0.51 15.81
C ASP A 10 -1.35 -1.69 15.47
N ARG A 11 -1.73 -1.85 14.19
CA ARG A 11 -2.53 -2.99 13.69
C ARG A 11 -1.69 -4.21 13.32
N LEU A 12 -0.37 -4.12 13.42
CA LEU A 12 0.51 -5.26 13.21
C LEU A 12 0.41 -6.20 14.42
N PRO A 13 0.44 -7.52 14.21
CA PRO A 13 0.38 -8.47 15.31
C PRO A 13 1.68 -8.40 16.11
N ALA A 14 1.63 -8.74 17.40
CA ALA A 14 2.81 -8.72 18.26
C ALA A 14 3.98 -9.58 17.73
N ASN A 15 3.67 -10.64 16.96
CA ASN A 15 4.65 -11.52 16.33
C ASN A 15 5.08 -11.08 14.91
N TRP A 16 4.85 -9.82 14.54
CA TRP A 16 5.26 -9.28 13.24
C TRP A 16 6.75 -9.48 12.93
N PRO A 17 7.71 -9.29 13.86
CA PRO A 17 9.12 -9.54 13.57
C PRO A 17 9.41 -10.98 13.12
N GLN A 18 8.74 -11.98 13.71
CA GLN A 18 8.87 -13.38 13.30
C GLN A 18 8.25 -13.61 11.91
N ILE A 19 7.07 -13.06 11.66
CA ILE A 19 6.41 -13.14 10.34
C ILE A 19 7.31 -12.53 9.26
N ARG A 20 7.83 -11.32 9.50
CA ARG A 20 8.75 -10.62 8.60
C ARG A 20 9.99 -11.46 8.30
N ALA A 21 10.62 -12.04 9.32
CA ALA A 21 11.80 -12.90 9.13
C ALA A 21 11.49 -14.16 8.30
N ARG A 22 10.33 -14.79 8.50
CA ARG A 22 9.89 -15.94 7.70
C ARG A 22 9.69 -15.58 6.23
N VAL A 23 9.02 -14.46 5.95
CA VAL A 23 8.75 -13.99 4.58
C VAL A 23 10.05 -13.62 3.85
N LEU A 24 10.96 -12.91 4.49
CA LEU A 24 12.28 -12.60 3.91
C LEU A 24 13.08 -13.87 3.62
N ARG A 25 13.07 -14.85 4.53
CA ARG A 25 13.73 -16.14 4.31
C ARG A 25 13.12 -16.93 3.15
N ARG A 26 11.79 -17.01 3.09
CA ARG A 26 11.04 -17.62 1.98
C ARG A 26 11.45 -17.04 0.64
N ASP A 27 11.60 -15.71 0.58
CA ASP A 27 11.91 -14.99 -0.65
C ASP A 27 13.43 -14.89 -0.93
N ARG A 28 14.26 -15.56 -0.11
CA ARG A 28 15.73 -15.58 -0.14
C ARG A 28 16.35 -14.19 -0.04
N ASN A 29 15.75 -13.31 0.76
CA ASN A 29 16.11 -11.89 0.90
C ASN A 29 16.15 -11.14 -0.44
N GLN A 30 15.48 -11.64 -1.48
CA GLN A 30 15.42 -11.01 -2.78
C GLN A 30 14.05 -10.38 -3.00
N CYS A 31 14.00 -9.21 -3.64
CA CYS A 31 12.75 -8.58 -4.02
C CYS A 31 11.88 -9.51 -4.89
N THR A 32 10.58 -9.61 -4.59
CA THR A 32 9.63 -10.45 -5.34
C THR A 32 8.92 -9.71 -6.46
N ALA A 33 9.06 -8.37 -6.51
CA ALA A 33 8.52 -7.58 -7.61
C ALA A 33 9.08 -8.06 -8.95
N ARG A 34 8.21 -8.13 -9.95
CA ARG A 34 8.55 -8.58 -11.30
C ARG A 34 8.43 -7.42 -12.29
N ASN A 35 9.32 -7.40 -13.27
CA ASN A 35 9.20 -6.50 -14.41
C ASN A 35 8.15 -7.01 -15.41
N GLN A 36 7.97 -6.29 -16.52
CA GLN A 36 7.03 -6.64 -17.59
C GLN A 36 7.31 -8.00 -18.26
N TYR A 37 8.54 -8.52 -18.12
CA TYR A 37 8.95 -9.82 -18.65
C TYR A 37 8.85 -10.94 -17.60
N GLY A 38 8.29 -10.66 -16.42
CA GLY A 38 8.13 -11.62 -15.34
C GLY A 38 9.41 -11.91 -14.55
N VAL A 39 10.52 -11.22 -14.82
CA VAL A 39 11.80 -11.41 -14.12
C VAL A 39 11.76 -10.69 -12.78
N ARG A 40 12.19 -11.37 -11.71
CA ARG A 40 12.28 -10.79 -10.37
C ARG A 40 13.35 -9.70 -10.33
N CYS A 41 13.07 -8.66 -9.56
CA CYS A 41 14.06 -7.64 -9.23
C CYS A 41 15.27 -8.30 -8.52
N PRO A 42 16.51 -8.03 -8.96
CA PRO A 42 17.71 -8.65 -8.39
C PRO A 42 18.10 -8.09 -7.02
N GLU A 43 17.53 -6.95 -6.63
CA GLU A 43 17.85 -6.25 -5.39
C GLU A 43 17.46 -7.02 -4.12
N ILE A 44 18.18 -6.71 -3.04
CA ILE A 44 17.88 -7.22 -1.70
C ILE A 44 16.55 -6.64 -1.21
N ALA A 45 15.71 -7.50 -0.65
CA ALA A 45 14.49 -7.07 0.01
C ALA A 45 14.79 -6.53 1.42
N THR A 46 14.36 -5.31 1.67
CA THR A 46 14.49 -4.62 2.97
C THR A 46 13.19 -4.60 3.74
N ASP A 47 12.07 -4.68 3.02
CA ASP A 47 10.73 -4.47 3.53
C ASP A 47 9.85 -5.68 3.22
N VAL A 48 8.87 -5.93 4.10
CA VAL A 48 7.80 -6.90 3.87
C VAL A 48 6.49 -6.12 3.86
N ASP A 49 5.73 -6.30 2.79
CA ASP A 49 4.53 -5.52 2.52
C ASP A 49 3.37 -6.44 2.13
N HIS A 50 2.14 -5.99 2.36
CA HIS A 50 0.93 -6.74 2.03
C HIS A 50 0.65 -6.66 0.53
N ILE A 51 0.41 -7.80 -0.12
CA ILE A 51 0.00 -7.87 -1.54
C ILE A 51 -1.37 -7.21 -1.71
N LYS A 52 -2.35 -7.62 -0.89
CA LYS A 52 -3.65 -6.96 -0.75
C LYS A 52 -3.63 -6.12 0.54
N PRO A 53 -3.87 -4.80 0.46
CA PRO A 53 -3.93 -3.95 1.65
C PRO A 53 -4.97 -4.43 2.66
N GLY A 54 -4.64 -4.34 3.95
CA GLY A 54 -5.51 -4.75 5.04
C GLY A 54 -4.71 -5.35 6.20
N ASP A 55 -5.40 -6.06 7.08
CA ASP A 55 -4.80 -6.67 8.28
C ASP A 55 -4.67 -8.21 8.12
N ASP A 56 -4.56 -8.69 6.87
CA ASP A 56 -4.31 -10.10 6.57
C ASP A 56 -2.80 -10.39 6.55
N HIS A 57 -2.28 -10.83 7.70
CA HIS A 57 -0.85 -11.07 7.94
C HIS A 57 -0.39 -12.49 7.61
N ARG A 58 -1.20 -13.27 6.87
CA ARG A 58 -0.80 -14.60 6.39
C ARG A 58 0.32 -14.45 5.36
N GLU A 59 1.28 -15.37 5.37
CA GLU A 59 2.43 -15.32 4.45
C GLU A 59 2.01 -15.26 2.97
N ALA A 60 0.89 -15.87 2.61
CA ALA A 60 0.32 -15.82 1.25
C ALA A 60 -0.08 -14.41 0.79
N ASN A 61 -0.34 -13.49 1.72
CA ASN A 61 -0.66 -12.09 1.44
C ASN A 61 0.55 -11.16 1.67
N LEU A 62 1.74 -11.70 1.93
CA LEU A 62 2.95 -10.91 2.18
C LEU A 62 3.98 -11.12 1.08
N GLN A 63 4.67 -10.05 0.73
CA GLN A 63 5.73 -10.04 -0.27
C GLN A 63 6.97 -9.28 0.21
N SER A 64 8.15 -9.77 -0.13
CA SER A 64 9.42 -9.09 0.17
C SER A 64 9.77 -8.10 -0.93
N LEU A 65 9.97 -6.82 -0.58
CA LEU A 65 10.27 -5.75 -1.53
C LEU A 65 11.58 -5.04 -1.18
N CYS A 66 12.30 -4.59 -2.20
CA CYS A 66 13.37 -3.60 -2.01
C CYS A 66 12.76 -2.22 -1.76
N GLY A 67 13.52 -1.31 -1.15
CA GLY A 67 13.04 0.02 -0.79
C GLY A 67 12.50 0.86 -1.96
N TRP A 68 12.94 0.63 -3.20
CA TRP A 68 12.35 1.30 -4.37
C TRP A 68 10.95 0.77 -4.68
N HIS A 69 10.79 -0.54 -4.86
CA HIS A 69 9.50 -1.16 -5.16
C HIS A 69 8.47 -0.95 -4.04
N HIS A 70 8.92 -0.98 -2.79
CA HIS A 70 8.07 -0.68 -1.64
C HIS A 70 7.51 0.76 -1.68
N ARG A 71 8.36 1.76 -1.99
CA ARG A 71 7.93 3.15 -2.17
C ARG A 71 6.96 3.32 -3.34
N VAL A 72 7.24 2.68 -4.47
CA VAL A 72 6.36 2.71 -5.65
C VAL A 72 4.97 2.15 -5.31
N LYS A 73 4.90 1.00 -4.64
CA LYS A 73 3.63 0.41 -4.18
C LYS A 73 2.89 1.33 -3.21
N SER A 74 3.59 1.80 -2.17
CA SER A 74 3.02 2.70 -1.15
C SER A 74 2.44 3.98 -1.78
N SER A 75 3.15 4.57 -2.74
CA SER A 75 2.69 5.76 -3.47
C SER A 75 1.43 5.47 -4.27
N ARG A 76 1.40 4.36 -5.01
CA ARG A 76 0.23 3.94 -5.79
C ARG A 76 -1.00 3.73 -4.90
N GLU A 77 -0.83 3.06 -3.77
CA GLU A 77 -1.92 2.83 -2.80
C GLU A 77 -2.42 4.12 -2.17
N GLY A 78 -1.50 5.02 -1.78
CA GLY A 78 -1.84 6.34 -1.29
C GLY A 78 -2.61 7.18 -2.31
N ALA A 79 -2.22 7.13 -3.57
CA ALA A 79 -2.90 7.80 -4.67
C ALA A 79 -4.33 7.26 -4.89
N VAL A 80 -4.49 5.93 -4.86
CA VAL A 80 -5.81 5.27 -4.95
C VAL A 80 -6.71 5.66 -3.78
N ALA A 81 -6.20 5.62 -2.54
CA ALA A 81 -6.95 6.03 -1.36
C ALA A 81 -7.37 7.51 -1.44
N SER A 82 -6.45 8.39 -1.85
CA SER A 82 -6.71 9.82 -2.01
C SER A 82 -7.73 10.09 -3.12
N ALA A 83 -7.67 9.35 -4.23
CA ALA A 83 -8.67 9.45 -5.29
C ALA A 83 -10.07 9.01 -4.82
N ALA A 84 -10.16 7.95 -4.01
CA ALA A 84 -11.43 7.50 -3.44
C ALA A 84 -12.04 8.55 -2.49
N VAL A 85 -11.22 9.18 -1.64
CA VAL A 85 -11.66 10.30 -0.78
C VAL A 85 -12.13 11.48 -1.62
N ARG A 86 -11.34 11.90 -2.62
CA ARG A 86 -11.74 12.99 -3.53
C ARG A 86 -13.06 12.72 -4.23
N ARG A 87 -13.28 11.50 -4.74
CA ARG A 87 -14.56 11.11 -5.37
C ARG A 87 -15.72 11.16 -4.39
N ARG A 88 -15.55 10.69 -3.14
CA ARG A 88 -16.59 10.81 -2.11
C ARG A 88 -16.92 12.26 -1.80
N ASN A 89 -15.92 13.10 -1.62
CA ASN A 89 -16.12 14.53 -1.35
C ASN A 89 -16.79 15.23 -2.53
N ALA A 90 -16.34 14.99 -3.76
CA ALA A 90 -16.95 15.57 -4.95
C ALA A 90 -18.43 15.18 -5.11
N ARG A 91 -18.82 13.96 -4.70
CA ARG A 91 -20.23 13.54 -4.67
C ARG A 91 -21.01 14.26 -3.57
N ARG A 92 -20.44 14.37 -2.37
CA ARG A 92 -21.09 15.01 -1.20
C ARG A 92 -21.31 16.50 -1.40
N PHE A 93 -20.36 17.18 -2.03
CA PHE A 93 -20.37 18.63 -2.23
C PHE A 93 -20.73 19.02 -3.68
N ARG A 94 -21.36 18.11 -4.45
CA ARG A 94 -21.88 18.45 -5.77
C ARG A 94 -23.05 19.41 -5.60
N ARG A 95 -22.94 20.61 -6.17
CA ARG A 95 -24.06 21.55 -6.27
C ARG A 95 -25.07 21.00 -7.28
N THR A 96 -26.32 20.85 -6.86
CA THR A 96 -27.43 20.31 -7.68
C THR A 96 -28.39 21.36 -8.20
N GLU A 97 -28.23 22.62 -7.77
CA GLU A 97 -29.02 23.76 -8.23
C GLU A 97 -28.47 24.28 -9.57
N ASP A 98 -29.36 24.52 -10.53
CA ASP A 98 -29.01 25.27 -11.73
C ASP A 98 -28.77 26.74 -11.39
N HIS A 99 -27.82 27.36 -12.09
CA HIS A 99 -27.55 28.77 -11.88
C HIS A 99 -28.74 29.59 -12.39
N PRO A 100 -29.22 30.60 -11.65
CA PRO A 100 -30.43 31.36 -12.00
C PRO A 100 -30.32 32.16 -13.31
N GLY A 101 -29.12 32.26 -13.91
CA GLY A 101 -28.90 32.86 -15.23
C GLY A 101 -28.84 31.87 -16.40
N LEU A 102 -29.21 30.59 -16.19
CA LEU A 102 -29.34 29.56 -17.23
C LEU A 102 -30.79 29.38 -17.74
N LEU A 103 -31.70 30.28 -17.36
CA LEU A 103 -33.07 30.36 -17.87
C LEU A 103 -33.17 31.29 -19.10
#